data_AF-A0A947HRQ0-F1
#
_entry.id   AF-A0A947HRQ0-F1
#
_cell.length_a   1.000
_cell.length_b   1.000
_cell.length_c   1.000
_cell.angle_alpha   90.00
_cell.angle_beta   90.00
_cell.angle_gamma   90.00
#
_symmetry.space_group_name_H-M   'P 1'
#
loop_
_entity.id
_entity.type
_entity.pdbx_description
1 polymer ?
#
loop_
_entity_poly.entity_id
_entity_poly.type
_entity_poly.pdbx_seq_one_letter_code
_entity_poly.pdbx_strand_id
1 'polypeptide(L)'
;NGDLEIIAAGMDAQLYVWHHDGKPVDGFPVLVRDPLEDELAHIIVTPAVGDIDNDGYPEIVVGTNEVYGGNEGRAYAIRHTGASSPDKLEEALEDGWPVTLNGVAVNVLPLVGRGSPANPVLADLDGDGTLEANLDSIGYFPSFYKADGSKYLRPNQDGILADVNNADFGKYSDSEDTPAFVLINSGTFADLDKKGGLDFFKGTAGFDFALAFAEGGKRAVFDHQVSGWDTDTFRSIDGFPRKIEDWQFFMNPTAVDIDGDGWVNLLNGSGGYLVHAWNHRGDEPPGWPKNTGGWIIASPSAGDLDGDGKWDIFNSTRNGWMFAWKSTGGVGKDDIEWQTYAHDFHNTNNYEEPKARYNKYPETSDGTDAVDGADTTDGSDATDGSDATDATDGSDATDGSDATDAADGSDAADASDGATDASDSTDGVAPAASSDDGCTTGAGPVNAPMWAFLLLGAFALLRRLRRT
;
A
#
# COMPACT_ATOMS: atom_id res chain seq x y z
N ASN A 1 -0.33 9.15 -26.84
CA ASN A 1 0.43 9.03 -28.12
C ASN A 1 1.17 7.70 -28.26
N GLY A 2 0.86 6.71 -27.40
CA GLY A 2 1.59 5.44 -27.31
C GLY A 2 2.68 5.45 -26.23
N ASP A 3 3.06 6.62 -25.72
CA ASP A 3 3.94 6.75 -24.55
C ASP A 3 3.11 6.77 -23.27
N LEU A 4 3.72 6.38 -22.15
CA LEU A 4 3.10 6.39 -20.82
C LEU A 4 3.34 7.73 -20.12
N GLU A 5 2.34 8.19 -19.38
CA GLU A 5 2.43 9.33 -18.47
C GLU A 5 2.89 8.91 -17.07
N ILE A 6 3.41 9.88 -16.31
CA ILE A 6 3.82 9.72 -14.91
C ILE A 6 2.78 10.43 -14.06
N ILE A 7 2.15 9.69 -13.15
CA ILE A 7 1.15 10.21 -12.21
C ILE A 7 1.76 10.17 -10.81
N ALA A 8 1.66 11.28 -10.06
CA ALA A 8 2.04 11.30 -8.65
C ALA A 8 1.11 12.19 -7.86
N ALA A 9 0.80 11.80 -6.63
CA ALA A 9 0.08 12.62 -5.69
C ALA A 9 0.99 13.06 -4.54
N GLY A 10 0.78 14.28 -4.06
CA GLY A 10 1.66 14.92 -3.09
C GLY A 10 1.00 15.21 -1.73
N MET A 11 1.85 15.39 -0.72
CA MET A 11 1.43 15.89 0.59
C MET A 11 0.94 17.35 0.54
N ASP A 12 1.03 18.01 -0.59
CA ASP A 12 0.50 19.36 -0.83
C ASP A 12 -0.92 19.35 -1.44
N ALA A 13 -1.61 18.21 -1.37
CA ALA A 13 -2.95 17.97 -1.93
C ALA A 13 -3.03 17.99 -3.45
N GLN A 14 -1.90 18.02 -4.16
CA GLN A 14 -1.91 18.05 -5.62
C GLN A 14 -1.76 16.66 -6.21
N LEU A 15 -2.56 16.41 -7.24
CA LEU A 15 -2.39 15.32 -8.19
C LEU A 15 -1.68 15.88 -9.43
N TYR A 16 -0.52 15.34 -9.72
CA TYR A 16 0.31 15.71 -10.85
C TYR A 16 0.27 14.64 -11.92
N VAL A 17 0.30 15.09 -13.17
CA VAL A 17 0.50 14.23 -14.33
C VAL A 17 1.52 14.89 -15.25
N TRP A 18 2.54 14.12 -15.64
CA TRP A 18 3.56 14.54 -16.59
C TRP A 18 3.61 13.58 -17.76
N HIS A 19 3.95 14.10 -18.93
CA HIS A 19 4.40 13.26 -20.02
C HIS A 19 5.73 12.58 -19.65
N HIS A 20 6.08 11.52 -20.38
CA HIS A 20 7.35 10.78 -20.22
C HIS A 20 8.62 11.66 -20.32
N ASP A 21 8.51 12.87 -20.87
CA ASP A 21 9.61 13.86 -20.98
C ASP A 21 9.66 14.86 -19.82
N GLY A 22 8.79 14.71 -18.82
CA GLY A 22 8.71 15.55 -17.63
C GLY A 22 7.92 16.84 -17.80
N LYS A 23 7.34 17.12 -18.98
CA LYS A 23 6.41 18.26 -19.12
C LYS A 23 5.06 17.94 -18.47
N PRO A 24 4.43 18.89 -17.77
CA PRO A 24 3.07 18.70 -17.25
C PRO A 24 2.08 18.40 -18.38
N VAL A 25 1.14 17.49 -18.13
CA VAL A 25 -0.02 17.27 -19.00
C VAL A 25 -1.00 18.44 -18.84
N ASP A 26 -1.59 18.89 -19.93
CA ASP A 26 -2.63 19.92 -19.90
C ASP A 26 -3.77 19.50 -18.96
N GLY A 27 -4.20 20.41 -18.09
CA GLY A 27 -5.21 20.14 -17.06
C GLY A 27 -4.65 19.74 -15.70
N PHE A 28 -3.34 19.47 -15.60
CA PHE A 28 -2.66 19.11 -14.36
C PHE A 28 -1.58 20.13 -13.96
N PRO A 29 -1.31 20.32 -12.65
CA PRO A 29 -1.87 19.58 -11.52
C PRO A 29 -3.30 19.97 -11.14
N VAL A 30 -3.99 19.07 -10.43
CA VAL A 30 -5.30 19.29 -9.81
C VAL A 30 -5.16 19.29 -8.30
N LEU A 31 -5.75 20.27 -7.61
CA LEU A 31 -5.78 20.35 -6.14
C LEU A 31 -6.94 19.48 -5.60
N VAL A 32 -6.62 18.26 -5.18
CA VAL A 32 -7.56 17.26 -4.72
C VAL A 32 -7.80 17.44 -3.22
N ARG A 33 -8.77 18.30 -2.90
CA ARG A 33 -9.27 18.53 -1.54
C ARG A 33 -10.68 19.09 -1.57
N ASP A 34 -11.41 18.93 -0.49
CA ASP A 34 -12.61 19.69 -0.21
C ASP A 34 -12.25 21.15 0.12
N PRO A 35 -12.76 22.15 -0.62
CA PRO A 35 -12.49 23.55 -0.34
C PRO A 35 -13.09 24.04 1.00
N LEU A 36 -13.96 23.24 1.64
CA LEU A 36 -14.53 23.54 2.96
C LEU A 36 -13.63 23.09 4.12
N GLU A 37 -12.58 22.32 3.88
CA GLU A 37 -11.61 21.92 4.89
C GLU A 37 -10.46 22.92 5.00
N ASP A 38 -10.19 23.36 6.23
CA ASP A 38 -9.14 24.34 6.54
C ASP A 38 -7.73 23.71 6.52
N GLU A 39 -7.65 22.40 6.73
CA GLU A 39 -6.38 21.65 6.66
C GLU A 39 -6.13 21.10 5.25
N LEU A 40 -4.90 21.24 4.76
CA LEU A 40 -4.50 20.68 3.48
C LEU A 40 -4.58 19.15 3.51
N ALA A 41 -5.32 18.60 2.54
CA ALA A 41 -5.46 17.17 2.31
C ALA A 41 -4.10 16.57 1.87
N HIS A 42 -3.36 15.93 2.77
CA HIS A 42 -2.16 15.22 2.32
C HIS A 42 -2.55 13.98 1.51
N ILE A 43 -1.83 13.71 0.43
CA ILE A 43 -1.95 12.46 -0.32
C ILE A 43 -0.63 11.70 -0.19
N ILE A 44 -0.72 10.48 0.34
CA ILE A 44 0.44 9.63 0.66
C ILE A 44 0.34 8.25 0.00
N VAL A 45 -0.72 8.05 -0.80
CA VAL A 45 -1.04 6.79 -1.47
C VAL A 45 -0.62 6.87 -2.93
N THR A 46 -0.40 5.71 -3.53
CA THR A 46 -0.32 5.60 -4.99
C THR A 46 -1.74 5.60 -5.56
N PRO A 47 -2.07 6.54 -6.47
CA PRO A 47 -3.37 6.53 -7.14
C PRO A 47 -3.57 5.26 -7.97
N ALA A 48 -4.83 4.84 -8.14
CA ALA A 48 -5.19 3.84 -9.12
C ALA A 48 -5.58 4.49 -10.45
N VAL A 49 -5.37 3.80 -11.55
CA VAL A 49 -5.61 4.31 -12.90
C VAL A 49 -6.35 3.26 -13.71
N GLY A 50 -7.49 3.63 -14.28
CA GLY A 50 -8.31 2.74 -15.10
C GLY A 50 -9.54 3.46 -15.64
N ASP A 51 -10.06 2.99 -16.76
CA ASP A 51 -11.31 3.47 -17.34
C ASP A 51 -12.48 2.94 -16.50
N ILE A 52 -12.89 3.72 -15.48
CA ILE A 52 -13.84 3.22 -14.47
C ILE A 52 -15.26 3.25 -14.99
N ASP A 53 -15.58 4.12 -15.95
CA ASP A 53 -16.92 4.31 -16.50
C ASP A 53 -17.13 3.77 -17.92
N ASN A 54 -16.08 3.20 -18.52
CA ASN A 54 -16.04 2.58 -19.85
C ASN A 54 -16.30 3.57 -20.99
N ASP A 55 -15.83 4.81 -20.84
CA ASP A 55 -15.92 5.85 -21.88
C ASP A 55 -14.76 5.81 -22.89
N GLY A 56 -13.74 4.99 -22.63
CA GLY A 56 -12.54 4.82 -23.42
C GLY A 56 -11.33 5.63 -22.96
N TYR A 57 -11.43 6.37 -21.85
CA TYR A 57 -10.34 7.12 -21.23
C TYR A 57 -10.17 6.70 -19.76
N PRO A 58 -8.94 6.77 -19.20
CA PRO A 58 -8.71 6.36 -17.82
C PRO A 58 -8.94 7.49 -16.81
N GLU A 59 -9.64 7.18 -15.72
CA GLU A 59 -9.73 8.00 -14.53
C GLU A 59 -8.58 7.70 -13.57
N ILE A 60 -8.30 8.68 -12.71
CA ILE A 60 -7.34 8.55 -11.61
C ILE A 60 -8.10 8.54 -10.29
N VAL A 61 -8.13 7.39 -9.61
CA VAL A 61 -8.80 7.22 -8.31
C VAL A 61 -7.79 7.40 -7.19
N VAL A 62 -8.12 8.21 -6.18
CA VAL A 62 -7.19 8.55 -5.09
C VAL A 62 -7.92 8.80 -3.77
N GLY A 63 -7.38 8.25 -2.68
CA GLY A 63 -7.78 8.56 -1.31
C GLY A 63 -6.97 9.72 -0.72
N THR A 64 -7.58 10.54 0.14
CA THR A 64 -6.90 11.66 0.82
C THR A 64 -6.88 11.48 2.34
N ASN A 65 -5.99 12.20 3.01
CA ASN A 65 -5.91 12.22 4.47
C ASN A 65 -6.92 13.21 5.12
N GLU A 66 -7.95 13.63 4.39
CA GLU A 66 -9.02 14.46 4.94
C GLU A 66 -9.80 13.69 6.00
N VAL A 67 -10.20 14.41 7.06
CA VAL A 67 -10.97 13.82 8.16
C VAL A 67 -12.04 14.77 8.63
N TYR A 68 -13.29 14.28 8.60
CA TYR A 68 -14.47 14.99 9.06
C TYR A 68 -15.01 14.30 10.31
N GLY A 69 -15.32 15.09 11.33
CA GLY A 69 -15.95 14.58 12.57
C GLY A 69 -15.14 13.54 13.36
N GLY A 70 -13.93 13.18 12.91
CA GLY A 70 -13.11 12.11 13.47
C GLY A 70 -13.48 10.70 13.01
N ASN A 71 -14.41 10.56 12.05
CA ASN A 71 -14.97 9.27 11.64
C ASN A 71 -15.26 9.15 10.13
N GLU A 72 -14.92 10.16 9.34
CA GLU A 72 -15.15 10.17 7.89
C GLU A 72 -13.87 10.62 7.18
N GLY A 73 -13.52 9.95 6.08
CA GLY A 73 -12.46 10.32 5.15
C GLY A 73 -13.02 10.56 3.73
N ARG A 74 -12.14 10.88 2.78
CA ARG A 74 -12.50 11.20 1.40
C ARG A 74 -11.68 10.43 0.38
N ALA A 75 -12.33 10.20 -0.76
CA ALA A 75 -11.69 9.72 -1.97
C ALA A 75 -12.34 10.37 -3.19
N TYR A 76 -11.56 10.42 -4.27
CA TYR A 76 -11.85 11.17 -5.49
C TYR A 76 -11.56 10.28 -6.70
N ALA A 77 -12.36 10.45 -7.75
CA ALA A 77 -12.03 10.00 -9.10
C ALA A 77 -11.87 11.23 -9.98
N ILE A 78 -10.73 11.34 -10.64
CA ILE A 78 -10.32 12.50 -11.44
C ILE A 78 -10.25 12.07 -12.90
N ARG A 79 -10.99 12.77 -13.77
CA ARG A 79 -10.99 12.56 -15.21
C ARG A 79 -9.62 12.78 -15.81
N HIS A 80 -9.34 12.05 -16.89
CA HIS A 80 -8.11 12.15 -17.68
C HIS A 80 -7.80 13.59 -18.18
N THR A 81 -8.80 14.47 -18.26
CA THR A 81 -8.65 15.86 -18.73
C THR A 81 -8.16 16.83 -17.66
N GLY A 82 -8.19 16.47 -16.38
CA GLY A 82 -7.90 17.38 -15.28
C GLY A 82 -8.83 18.60 -15.23
N ALA A 83 -8.31 19.74 -14.76
CA ALA A 83 -9.05 21.00 -14.57
C ALA A 83 -8.42 22.18 -15.33
N SER A 84 -9.20 23.22 -15.65
CA SER A 84 -8.65 24.42 -16.31
C SER A 84 -7.71 25.25 -15.42
N SER A 85 -7.78 25.07 -14.11
CA SER A 85 -6.79 25.55 -13.14
C SER A 85 -6.77 24.63 -11.91
N PRO A 86 -5.65 24.57 -11.15
CA PRO A 86 -5.51 23.59 -10.07
C PRO A 86 -6.62 23.66 -9.01
N ASP A 87 -7.17 24.84 -8.74
CA ASP A 87 -8.18 25.10 -7.72
C ASP A 87 -9.62 24.75 -8.11
N LYS A 88 -9.85 24.36 -9.37
CA LYS A 88 -11.19 24.02 -9.89
C LYS A 88 -11.43 22.53 -9.95
N LEU A 89 -11.37 21.90 -8.78
CA LEU A 89 -11.54 20.45 -8.65
C LEU A 89 -12.82 19.96 -9.32
N GLU A 90 -13.93 20.71 -9.24
CA GLU A 90 -15.22 20.35 -9.81
C GLU A 90 -15.23 20.12 -11.33
N GLU A 91 -14.29 20.73 -12.07
CA GLU A 91 -14.14 20.50 -13.51
C GLU A 91 -13.52 19.13 -13.81
N ALA A 92 -12.72 18.60 -12.88
CA ALA A 92 -11.95 17.39 -13.04
C ALA A 92 -12.61 16.15 -12.42
N LEU A 93 -13.62 16.30 -11.56
CA LEU A 93 -14.25 15.18 -10.86
C LEU A 93 -15.10 14.32 -11.77
N GLU A 94 -15.01 13.00 -11.62
CA GLU A 94 -16.00 12.10 -12.21
C GLU A 94 -17.39 12.28 -11.56
N ASP A 95 -18.44 11.98 -12.31
CA ASP A 95 -19.81 12.20 -11.87
C ASP A 95 -20.12 11.34 -10.64
N GLY A 96 -20.65 11.98 -9.59
CA GLY A 96 -20.94 11.32 -8.30
C GLY A 96 -19.79 11.34 -7.29
N TRP A 97 -18.61 11.83 -7.68
CA TRP A 97 -17.46 12.01 -6.80
C TRP A 97 -17.36 13.44 -6.26
N PRO A 98 -16.71 13.67 -5.10
CA PRO A 98 -16.06 12.69 -4.22
C PRO A 98 -17.03 11.84 -3.39
N VAL A 99 -16.54 10.70 -2.90
CA VAL A 99 -17.29 9.82 -1.98
C VAL A 99 -16.84 10.02 -0.53
N THR A 100 -17.73 9.73 0.42
CA THR A 100 -17.39 9.64 1.84
C THR A 100 -16.97 8.21 2.19
N LEU A 101 -15.83 8.07 2.86
CA LEU A 101 -15.38 6.83 3.46
C LEU A 101 -15.63 6.88 4.97
N ASN A 102 -16.26 5.86 5.53
CA ASN A 102 -16.52 5.81 6.98
C ASN A 102 -15.37 5.13 7.71
N GLY A 103 -15.12 5.48 8.97
CA GLY A 103 -14.27 4.72 9.87
C GLY A 103 -14.50 5.05 11.34
N VAL A 104 -14.16 4.13 12.24
CA VAL A 104 -14.35 4.34 13.69
C VAL A 104 -13.18 5.10 14.33
N ALA A 105 -12.04 5.16 13.64
CA ALA A 105 -10.85 5.88 14.06
C ALA A 105 -10.02 6.29 12.82
N VAL A 106 -10.50 7.29 12.08
CA VAL A 106 -9.86 7.72 10.82
C VAL A 106 -8.62 8.60 11.03
N ASN A 107 -8.10 8.69 12.26
CA ASN A 107 -6.90 9.43 12.62
C ASN A 107 -6.18 8.72 13.79
N VAL A 108 -5.33 7.75 13.46
CA VAL A 108 -4.61 6.89 14.42
C VAL A 108 -3.12 7.18 14.51
N LEU A 109 -2.51 7.70 13.44
CA LEU A 109 -1.10 8.09 13.40
C LEU A 109 -0.97 9.47 12.74
N PRO A 110 -0.15 10.38 13.30
CA PRO A 110 0.15 11.64 12.64
C PRO A 110 0.68 11.39 11.22
N LEU A 111 0.20 12.19 10.27
CA LEU A 111 0.62 12.20 8.86
C LEU A 111 0.23 10.97 8.04
N VAL A 112 0.50 9.75 8.51
CA VAL A 112 0.41 8.52 7.70
C VAL A 112 -0.77 7.61 8.03
N GLY A 113 -1.46 7.86 9.14
CA GLY A 113 -2.63 7.09 9.55
C GLY A 113 -3.84 8.00 9.71
N ARG A 114 -4.18 8.72 8.64
CA ARG A 114 -5.33 9.63 8.60
C ARG A 114 -6.11 9.46 7.31
N GLY A 115 -7.45 9.59 7.36
CA GLY A 115 -8.33 9.55 6.20
C GLY A 115 -8.29 8.21 5.48
N SER A 116 -7.85 8.21 4.22
CA SER A 116 -7.73 7.04 3.35
C SER A 116 -6.26 6.79 2.95
N PRO A 117 -5.45 6.17 3.83
CA PRO A 117 -4.02 5.96 3.60
C PRO A 117 -3.70 4.64 2.88
N ALA A 118 -4.68 4.06 2.20
CA ALA A 118 -4.55 2.82 1.42
C ALA A 118 -4.61 3.14 -0.07
N ASN A 119 -3.80 2.48 -0.90
CA ASN A 119 -3.95 2.63 -2.34
C ASN A 119 -5.34 2.12 -2.75
N PRO A 120 -6.08 2.87 -3.58
CA PRO A 120 -7.26 2.35 -4.24
C PRO A 120 -6.88 1.18 -5.14
N VAL A 121 -7.82 0.26 -5.36
CA VAL A 121 -7.63 -0.89 -6.25
C VAL A 121 -8.85 -1.05 -7.13
N LEU A 122 -8.66 -1.28 -8.43
CA LEU A 122 -9.72 -1.35 -9.44
C LEU A 122 -9.87 -2.78 -9.99
N ALA A 123 -11.10 -3.20 -10.23
CA ALA A 123 -11.43 -4.41 -10.98
C ALA A 123 -12.88 -4.36 -11.48
N ASP A 124 -13.19 -5.07 -12.56
CA ASP A 124 -14.58 -5.32 -12.97
C ASP A 124 -15.14 -6.49 -12.16
N LEU A 125 -15.94 -6.20 -11.12
CA LEU A 125 -16.39 -7.22 -10.17
C LEU A 125 -17.69 -7.90 -10.58
N ASP A 126 -18.48 -7.35 -11.51
CA ASP A 126 -19.70 -8.00 -12.03
C ASP A 126 -19.70 -8.29 -13.54
N GLY A 127 -18.60 -8.00 -14.24
CA GLY A 127 -18.43 -8.27 -15.65
C GLY A 127 -19.22 -7.34 -16.56
N ASP A 128 -19.59 -6.15 -16.08
CA ASP A 128 -20.37 -5.18 -16.84
C ASP A 128 -19.51 -4.23 -17.70
N GLY A 129 -18.19 -4.33 -17.54
CA GLY A 129 -17.17 -3.55 -18.27
C GLY A 129 -16.87 -2.19 -17.64
N THR A 130 -17.50 -1.82 -16.53
CA THR A 130 -17.10 -0.70 -15.67
C THR A 130 -16.26 -1.23 -14.51
N LEU A 131 -15.37 -0.41 -13.95
CA LEU A 131 -14.51 -0.84 -12.85
C LEU A 131 -15.08 -0.38 -11.51
N GLU A 132 -15.13 -1.30 -10.56
CA GLU A 132 -15.33 -0.98 -9.16
C GLU A 132 -14.00 -0.64 -8.47
N ALA A 133 -14.03 0.38 -7.61
CA ALA A 133 -12.90 0.79 -6.80
C ALA A 133 -13.05 0.32 -5.34
N ASN A 134 -12.07 -0.44 -4.84
CA ASN A 134 -11.88 -0.58 -3.39
C ASN A 134 -11.27 0.70 -2.82
N LEU A 135 -11.91 1.25 -1.79
CA LEU A 135 -11.48 2.43 -1.07
C LEU A 135 -11.79 2.29 0.41
N ASP A 136 -10.77 2.51 1.23
CA ASP A 136 -10.84 2.20 2.65
C ASP A 136 -10.49 3.41 3.51
N SER A 137 -11.15 3.54 4.65
CA SER A 137 -10.71 4.40 5.74
C SER A 137 -10.37 3.55 6.96
N ILE A 138 -9.50 4.09 7.81
CA ILE A 138 -8.92 3.36 8.93
C ILE A 138 -10.00 2.97 9.95
N GLY A 139 -9.93 1.72 10.41
CA GLY A 139 -10.87 1.22 11.41
C GLY A 139 -12.27 1.03 10.83
N TYR A 140 -12.35 0.63 9.56
CA TYR A 140 -13.61 0.25 8.94
C TYR A 140 -13.50 -1.10 8.24
N PHE A 141 -14.51 -1.41 7.44
CA PHE A 141 -14.57 -2.56 6.57
C PHE A 141 -14.16 -2.17 5.16
N PRO A 142 -13.68 -3.11 4.34
CA PRO A 142 -13.46 -2.84 2.93
C PRO A 142 -14.74 -2.28 2.31
N SER A 143 -14.63 -1.20 1.54
CA SER A 143 -15.76 -0.63 0.81
C SER A 143 -15.44 -0.57 -0.67
N PHE A 144 -16.46 -0.79 -1.49
CA PHE A 144 -16.36 -0.82 -2.94
C PHE A 144 -17.33 0.21 -3.53
N TYR A 145 -16.90 0.91 -4.57
CA TYR A 145 -17.63 2.00 -5.19
C TYR A 145 -17.67 1.80 -6.71
N LYS A 146 -18.84 2.06 -7.30
CA LYS A 146 -19.03 2.09 -8.75
C LYS A 146 -18.48 3.39 -9.33
N ALA A 147 -18.37 3.44 -10.66
CA ALA A 147 -18.00 4.64 -11.41
C ALA A 147 -18.80 5.89 -11.00
N ASP A 148 -20.12 5.73 -10.77
CA ASP A 148 -21.04 6.82 -10.38
C ASP A 148 -20.94 7.26 -8.90
N GLY A 149 -19.93 6.76 -8.17
CA GLY A 149 -19.70 7.05 -6.76
C GLY A 149 -20.65 6.34 -5.79
N SER A 150 -21.60 5.54 -6.28
CA SER A 150 -22.48 4.75 -5.42
C SER A 150 -21.76 3.52 -4.85
N LYS A 151 -22.19 3.06 -3.67
CA LYS A 151 -21.62 1.85 -3.07
C LYS A 151 -21.98 0.62 -3.88
N TYR A 152 -20.98 -0.20 -4.16
CA TYR A 152 -21.15 -1.54 -4.68
C TYR A 152 -21.54 -2.49 -3.54
N LEU A 153 -22.73 -3.07 -3.64
CA LEU A 153 -23.31 -3.92 -2.60
C LEU A 153 -23.68 -5.28 -3.18
N ARG A 154 -23.56 -6.34 -2.36
CA ARG A 154 -23.92 -7.70 -2.76
C ARG A 154 -25.09 -8.26 -1.97
N PRO A 155 -25.91 -9.14 -2.56
CA PRO A 155 -26.99 -9.80 -1.83
C PRO A 155 -26.42 -10.67 -0.71
N ASN A 156 -26.86 -10.43 0.52
CA ASN A 156 -26.55 -11.30 1.63
C ASN A 156 -27.33 -12.63 1.54
N GLN A 157 -27.21 -13.46 2.59
CA GLN A 157 -27.86 -14.77 2.73
C GLN A 157 -29.40 -14.74 2.57
N ASP A 158 -30.01 -13.59 2.86
CA ASP A 158 -31.45 -13.34 2.76
C ASP A 158 -31.84 -12.58 1.46
N GLY A 159 -30.89 -12.33 0.57
CA GLY A 159 -31.08 -11.58 -0.68
C GLY A 159 -31.15 -10.07 -0.52
N ILE A 160 -30.75 -9.53 0.64
CA ILE A 160 -30.72 -8.08 0.91
C ILE A 160 -29.33 -7.55 0.52
N LEU A 161 -29.28 -6.49 -0.28
CA LEU A 161 -28.01 -5.81 -0.60
C LEU A 161 -27.32 -5.32 0.68
N ALA A 162 -26.10 -5.78 0.88
CA ALA A 162 -25.30 -5.52 2.06
C ALA A 162 -23.85 -5.22 1.67
N ASP A 163 -23.15 -4.60 2.61
CA ASP A 163 -21.71 -4.38 2.57
C ASP A 163 -20.96 -5.67 2.97
N VAL A 164 -19.64 -5.63 2.94
CA VAL A 164 -18.76 -6.76 3.28
C VAL A 164 -19.07 -7.32 4.67
N ASN A 165 -19.23 -8.64 4.76
CA ASN A 165 -19.29 -9.34 6.03
C ASN A 165 -17.88 -9.55 6.60
N ASN A 166 -17.60 -8.84 7.69
CA ASN A 166 -16.31 -8.88 8.37
C ASN A 166 -16.36 -9.64 9.70
N ALA A 167 -17.50 -10.26 10.00
CA ALA A 167 -17.73 -10.94 11.27
C ALA A 167 -17.65 -12.47 11.15
N ASP A 168 -18.15 -13.00 10.03
CA ASP A 168 -18.23 -14.44 9.77
C ASP A 168 -16.99 -14.91 9.01
N PHE A 169 -16.03 -15.42 9.77
CA PHE A 169 -14.76 -15.91 9.23
C PHE A 169 -14.89 -17.28 8.55
N GLY A 170 -13.95 -17.53 7.64
CA GLY A 170 -13.85 -18.78 6.90
C GLY A 170 -13.64 -19.98 7.82
N LYS A 171 -14.12 -21.15 7.41
CA LYS A 171 -14.11 -22.37 8.24
C LYS A 171 -12.71 -22.89 8.61
N TYR A 172 -11.67 -22.45 7.90
CA TYR A 172 -10.27 -22.80 8.14
C TYR A 172 -9.46 -21.61 8.69
N SER A 173 -10.12 -20.49 9.03
CA SER A 173 -9.50 -19.36 9.75
C SER A 173 -8.79 -19.85 11.02
N ASP A 174 -7.65 -19.24 11.34
CA ASP A 174 -6.94 -19.47 12.61
C ASP A 174 -7.10 -18.31 13.61
N SER A 175 -7.90 -17.30 13.26
CA SER A 175 -8.33 -16.21 14.15
C SER A 175 -9.79 -16.40 14.56
N GLU A 176 -10.08 -16.04 15.81
CA GLU A 176 -11.44 -15.89 16.37
C GLU A 176 -11.74 -14.42 16.75
N ASP A 177 -10.78 -13.50 16.57
CA ASP A 177 -10.90 -12.09 16.95
C ASP A 177 -11.62 -11.31 15.84
N THR A 178 -12.93 -11.17 16.02
CA THR A 178 -13.90 -10.68 15.04
C THR A 178 -14.71 -9.48 15.58
N PRO A 179 -15.14 -8.51 14.75
CA PRO A 179 -14.90 -8.38 13.30
C PRO A 179 -13.48 -7.92 12.93
N ALA A 180 -13.08 -8.20 11.69
CA ALA A 180 -11.83 -7.71 11.10
C ALA A 180 -11.96 -6.26 10.60
N PHE A 181 -11.03 -5.39 11.01
CA PHE A 181 -10.95 -4.00 10.57
C PHE A 181 -9.76 -3.77 9.66
N VAL A 182 -9.97 -2.99 8.60
CA VAL A 182 -8.92 -2.50 7.72
C VAL A 182 -8.14 -1.37 8.39
N LEU A 183 -6.84 -1.33 8.11
CA LEU A 183 -5.92 -0.34 8.67
C LEU A 183 -5.07 0.28 7.55
N ILE A 184 -3.77 0.39 7.73
CA ILE A 184 -2.88 1.18 6.87
C ILE A 184 -2.12 0.24 5.92
N ASN A 185 -2.81 -0.34 4.96
CA ASN A 185 -2.23 -1.12 3.86
C ASN A 185 -3.17 -1.12 2.66
N SER A 186 -2.70 -1.65 1.54
CA SER A 186 -3.45 -1.70 0.27
C SER A 186 -4.01 -3.11 0.03
N GLY A 187 -5.12 -3.19 -0.71
CA GLY A 187 -5.75 -4.46 -1.05
C GLY A 187 -5.15 -5.12 -2.29
N THR A 188 -5.59 -6.34 -2.57
CA THR A 188 -5.27 -7.08 -3.79
C THR A 188 -6.48 -7.89 -4.23
N PHE A 189 -6.80 -7.87 -5.52
CA PHE A 189 -7.74 -8.82 -6.12
C PHE A 189 -7.00 -10.05 -6.66
N ALA A 190 -7.58 -11.23 -6.47
CA ALA A 190 -7.11 -12.48 -7.06
C ALA A 190 -8.22 -13.54 -7.02
N ASP A 191 -8.27 -14.46 -7.99
CA ASP A 191 -9.07 -15.68 -7.88
C ASP A 191 -8.27 -16.76 -7.15
N LEU A 192 -8.31 -16.75 -5.81
CA LEU A 192 -7.51 -17.67 -4.99
C LEU A 192 -8.17 -19.05 -4.90
N ASP A 193 -9.50 -19.10 -4.90
CA ASP A 193 -10.29 -20.31 -4.63
C ASP A 193 -10.97 -20.94 -5.85
N LYS A 194 -10.80 -20.34 -7.05
CA LYS A 194 -11.25 -20.82 -8.37
C LYS A 194 -12.71 -21.20 -8.42
N LYS A 195 -13.55 -20.55 -7.61
CA LYS A 195 -15.01 -20.67 -7.70
C LYS A 195 -15.62 -19.72 -8.73
N GLY A 196 -14.81 -18.87 -9.34
CA GLY A 196 -15.23 -17.82 -10.25
C GLY A 196 -15.57 -16.54 -9.49
N GLY A 197 -15.49 -15.41 -10.17
CA GLY A 197 -15.43 -14.10 -9.52
C GLY A 197 -14.03 -13.82 -8.99
N LEU A 198 -13.83 -12.62 -8.43
CA LEU A 198 -12.58 -12.25 -7.78
C LEU A 198 -12.72 -12.37 -6.26
N ASP A 199 -11.61 -12.62 -5.60
CA ASP A 199 -11.49 -12.49 -4.16
C ASP A 199 -10.69 -11.22 -3.86
N PHE A 200 -11.06 -10.52 -2.79
CA PHE A 200 -10.33 -9.35 -2.31
C PHE A 200 -9.57 -9.71 -1.03
N PHE A 201 -8.28 -9.38 -0.96
CA PHE A 201 -7.42 -9.65 0.19
C PHE A 201 -6.81 -8.37 0.73
N LYS A 202 -6.71 -8.29 2.06
CA LYS A 202 -6.16 -7.11 2.74
C LYS A 202 -5.64 -7.44 4.14
N GLY A 203 -4.63 -6.69 4.59
CA GLY A 203 -4.20 -6.72 5.99
C GLY A 203 -5.23 -6.07 6.91
N THR A 204 -5.57 -6.73 8.01
CA THR A 204 -6.60 -6.34 8.97
C THR A 204 -6.13 -6.54 10.41
N ALA A 205 -6.95 -6.10 11.37
CA ALA A 205 -6.81 -6.46 12.77
C ALA A 205 -8.17 -6.82 13.37
N GLY A 206 -8.16 -7.70 14.37
CA GLY A 206 -9.36 -8.05 15.11
C GLY A 206 -9.93 -6.90 15.96
N PHE A 207 -11.10 -7.10 16.54
CA PHE A 207 -11.89 -6.04 17.19
C PHE A 207 -11.20 -5.46 18.42
N ASP A 208 -10.40 -6.26 19.13
CA ASP A 208 -9.70 -5.83 20.33
C ASP A 208 -8.70 -4.68 20.05
N PHE A 209 -8.31 -4.47 18.79
CA PHE A 209 -7.61 -3.25 18.34
C PHE A 209 -8.40 -1.98 18.63
N ALA A 210 -9.70 -1.96 18.30
CA ALA A 210 -10.55 -0.78 18.49
C ALA A 210 -10.69 -0.44 19.99
N LEU A 211 -10.70 -1.47 20.85
CA LEU A 211 -10.68 -1.29 22.30
C LEU A 211 -9.35 -0.69 22.78
N ALA A 212 -8.21 -1.13 22.24
CA ALA A 212 -6.90 -0.58 22.56
C ALA A 212 -6.85 0.95 22.35
N PHE A 213 -7.42 1.42 21.25
CA PHE A 213 -7.53 2.86 20.95
C PHE A 213 -8.53 3.56 21.87
N ALA A 214 -9.71 2.97 22.11
CA ALA A 214 -10.72 3.53 22.99
C ALA A 214 -10.22 3.70 24.45
N GLU A 215 -9.29 2.87 24.89
CA GLU A 215 -8.68 2.95 26.22
C GLU A 215 -7.47 3.91 26.31
N GLY A 216 -7.23 4.71 25.27
CA GLY A 216 -6.16 5.70 25.25
C GLY A 216 -4.79 5.11 24.92
N GLY A 217 -4.74 4.12 24.03
CA GLY A 217 -3.50 3.50 23.57
C GLY A 217 -2.87 2.54 24.58
N LYS A 218 -3.68 2.00 25.51
CA LYS A 218 -3.21 0.89 26.35
C LYS A 218 -2.94 -0.31 25.45
N ARG A 219 -1.90 -1.05 25.81
CA ARG A 219 -1.58 -2.30 25.13
C ARG A 219 -2.71 -3.29 25.34
N ALA A 220 -3.47 -3.56 24.28
CA ALA A 220 -4.33 -4.72 24.17
C ALA A 220 -3.59 -5.81 23.40
N VAL A 221 -3.97 -7.06 23.65
CA VAL A 221 -3.60 -8.18 22.78
C VAL A 221 -4.77 -8.37 21.82
N PHE A 222 -4.50 -8.33 20.54
CA PHE A 222 -5.46 -8.58 19.48
C PHE A 222 -4.73 -9.30 18.34
N ASP A 223 -5.47 -9.98 17.49
CA ASP A 223 -4.88 -10.66 16.35
C ASP A 223 -4.62 -9.67 15.22
N HIS A 224 -3.36 -9.56 14.76
CA HIS A 224 -3.06 -9.01 13.45
C HIS A 224 -3.43 -10.06 12.40
N GLN A 225 -4.05 -9.64 11.32
CA GLN A 225 -4.72 -10.55 10.39
C GLN A 225 -4.39 -10.18 8.94
N VAL A 226 -4.47 -11.17 8.06
CA VAL A 226 -4.72 -10.99 6.63
C VAL A 226 -6.08 -11.59 6.38
N SER A 227 -7.03 -10.80 5.89
CA SER A 227 -8.39 -11.23 5.57
C SER A 227 -8.57 -11.37 4.06
N GLY A 228 -9.57 -12.16 3.67
CA GLY A 228 -9.92 -12.40 2.27
C GLY A 228 -11.43 -12.59 2.13
N TRP A 229 -12.04 -11.97 1.12
CA TRP A 229 -13.49 -12.03 0.87
C TRP A 229 -13.79 -12.33 -0.61
N ASP A 230 -14.74 -13.20 -0.85
CA ASP A 230 -15.34 -13.43 -2.17
C ASP A 230 -16.18 -12.19 -2.55
N THR A 231 -15.91 -11.56 -3.71
CA THR A 231 -16.57 -10.30 -4.09
C THR A 231 -17.98 -10.48 -4.62
N ASP A 232 -18.42 -11.70 -4.90
CA ASP A 232 -19.80 -11.99 -5.34
C ASP A 232 -20.76 -12.15 -4.16
N THR A 233 -20.24 -12.65 -3.05
CA THR A 233 -21.03 -12.96 -1.85
C THR A 233 -20.71 -12.04 -0.67
N PHE A 234 -19.60 -11.32 -0.73
CA PHE A 234 -19.09 -10.45 0.34
C PHE A 234 -18.88 -11.21 1.65
N ARG A 235 -18.41 -12.45 1.56
CA ARG A 235 -18.10 -13.32 2.71
C ARG A 235 -16.65 -13.76 2.70
N SER A 236 -16.14 -14.08 3.87
CA SER A 236 -14.78 -14.56 4.03
C SER A 236 -14.51 -15.82 3.19
N ILE A 237 -13.36 -15.85 2.53
CA ILE A 237 -12.83 -17.06 1.89
C ILE A 237 -12.58 -18.12 2.97
N ASP A 238 -12.76 -19.40 2.64
CA ASP A 238 -12.68 -20.51 3.59
C ASP A 238 -11.41 -20.48 4.48
N GLY A 239 -10.26 -20.14 3.90
CA GLY A 239 -8.97 -20.06 4.58
C GLY A 239 -8.74 -18.86 5.49
N PHE A 240 -9.57 -17.82 5.39
CA PHE A 240 -9.26 -16.48 5.89
C PHE A 240 -10.24 -16.01 6.97
N PRO A 241 -9.79 -15.14 7.90
CA PRO A 241 -8.44 -14.56 8.00
C PRO A 241 -7.34 -15.51 8.47
N ARG A 242 -6.10 -15.10 8.22
CA ARG A 242 -4.87 -15.69 8.77
C ARG A 242 -4.23 -14.75 9.77
N LYS A 243 -3.85 -15.24 10.94
CA LYS A 243 -3.04 -14.47 11.87
C LYS A 243 -1.65 -14.24 11.31
N ILE A 244 -1.13 -13.05 11.56
CA ILE A 244 0.25 -12.68 11.28
C ILE A 244 0.84 -12.02 12.53
N GLU A 245 2.16 -11.94 12.61
CA GLU A 245 2.86 -11.59 13.85
C GLU A 245 2.77 -10.10 14.21
N ASP A 246 2.58 -9.22 13.22
CA ASP A 246 2.63 -7.77 13.39
C ASP A 246 1.96 -7.04 12.20
N TRP A 247 1.98 -5.71 12.24
CA TRP A 247 1.43 -4.82 11.22
C TRP A 247 1.97 -5.05 9.80
N GLN A 248 1.09 -4.91 8.83
CA GLN A 248 1.43 -4.75 7.42
C GLN A 248 1.20 -3.28 7.05
N PHE A 249 2.25 -2.55 6.72
CA PHE A 249 2.18 -1.12 6.39
C PHE A 249 2.44 -0.90 4.90
N PHE A 250 1.56 -0.14 4.23
CA PHE A 250 1.73 0.40 2.87
C PHE A 250 1.89 -0.60 1.71
N MET A 251 1.82 -1.90 1.99
CA MET A 251 2.01 -2.96 1.01
C MET A 251 0.69 -3.50 0.44
N ASN A 252 0.77 -4.10 -0.74
CA ASN A 252 -0.23 -4.98 -1.33
C ASN A 252 0.21 -6.44 -1.13
N PRO A 253 -0.70 -7.37 -0.81
CA PRO A 253 -0.44 -8.79 -1.00
C PRO A 253 -0.12 -9.13 -2.47
N THR A 254 0.69 -10.15 -2.69
CA THR A 254 0.99 -10.70 -4.03
C THR A 254 0.28 -12.04 -4.19
N ALA A 255 -0.20 -12.37 -5.39
CA ALA A 255 -0.93 -13.60 -5.67
C ALA A 255 -0.34 -14.32 -6.90
N VAL A 256 0.44 -15.37 -6.66
CA VAL A 256 1.17 -16.15 -7.68
C VAL A 256 1.25 -17.62 -7.25
N ASP A 257 1.14 -18.57 -8.19
CA ASP A 257 1.36 -20.00 -7.94
C ASP A 257 2.87 -20.26 -7.78
N ILE A 258 3.34 -20.29 -6.53
CA ILE A 258 4.77 -20.41 -6.22
C ILE A 258 5.22 -21.86 -6.02
N ASP A 259 4.32 -22.83 -5.94
CA ASP A 259 4.66 -24.23 -5.71
C ASP A 259 4.31 -25.16 -6.88
N GLY A 260 3.55 -24.67 -7.86
CA GLY A 260 3.16 -25.36 -9.09
C GLY A 260 1.99 -26.31 -8.90
N ASP A 261 1.19 -26.13 -7.85
CA ASP A 261 0.02 -26.97 -7.57
C ASP A 261 -1.23 -26.56 -8.37
N GLY A 262 -1.13 -25.48 -9.15
CA GLY A 262 -2.19 -24.93 -9.97
C GLY A 262 -3.12 -24.00 -9.21
N TRP A 263 -2.78 -23.58 -7.98
CA TRP A 263 -3.48 -22.55 -7.21
C TRP A 263 -2.50 -21.43 -6.91
N VAL A 264 -2.94 -20.18 -7.04
CA VAL A 264 -2.09 -19.07 -6.58
C VAL A 264 -1.98 -19.08 -5.07
N ASN A 265 -0.86 -18.60 -4.55
CA ASN A 265 -0.64 -18.36 -3.13
C ASN A 265 -0.66 -16.85 -2.89
N LEU A 266 -1.30 -16.43 -1.79
CA LEU A 266 -1.29 -15.07 -1.30
C LEU A 266 -0.05 -14.83 -0.43
N LEU A 267 0.89 -14.06 -0.96
CA LEU A 267 2.12 -13.67 -0.29
C LEU A 267 1.96 -12.33 0.41
N ASN A 268 2.35 -12.29 1.68
CA ASN A 268 2.30 -11.05 2.47
C ASN A 268 3.38 -11.04 3.55
N GLY A 269 3.85 -9.86 3.92
CA GLY A 269 4.86 -9.68 4.97
C GLY A 269 4.35 -8.85 6.14
N SER A 270 5.17 -8.75 7.20
CA SER A 270 4.83 -7.97 8.40
C SER A 270 6.04 -7.38 9.12
N GLY A 271 5.75 -6.60 10.16
CA GLY A 271 6.69 -6.23 11.23
C GLY A 271 7.30 -7.39 12.01
N GLY A 272 6.75 -8.59 11.92
CA GLY A 272 7.30 -9.80 12.52
C GLY A 272 8.42 -10.47 11.72
N TYR A 273 8.86 -9.83 10.63
CA TYR A 273 10.01 -10.24 9.80
C TYR A 273 9.76 -11.47 8.90
N LEU A 274 8.53 -12.00 8.92
CA LEU A 274 8.13 -13.14 8.11
C LEU A 274 7.44 -12.69 6.83
N VAL A 275 7.74 -13.38 5.73
CA VAL A 275 6.94 -13.41 4.51
C VAL A 275 6.19 -14.73 4.48
N HIS A 276 4.87 -14.67 4.45
CA HIS A 276 3.97 -15.81 4.35
C HIS A 276 3.55 -16.06 2.91
N ALA A 277 2.99 -17.25 2.64
CA ALA A 277 2.40 -17.61 1.36
C ALA A 277 1.23 -18.60 1.57
N TRP A 278 -0.02 -18.13 1.57
CA TRP A 278 -1.18 -18.98 1.86
C TRP A 278 -1.97 -19.34 0.61
N ASN A 279 -2.42 -20.59 0.50
CA ASN A 279 -3.44 -20.95 -0.49
C ASN A 279 -4.87 -20.61 0.01
N HIS A 280 -5.89 -20.93 -0.78
CA HIS A 280 -7.31 -20.69 -0.45
C HIS A 280 -7.82 -21.32 0.86
N ARG A 281 -7.08 -22.28 1.45
CA ARG A 281 -7.40 -22.91 2.74
C ARG A 281 -6.62 -22.34 3.91
N GLY A 282 -5.69 -21.42 3.64
CA GLY A 282 -4.78 -20.90 4.65
C GLY A 282 -3.58 -21.79 4.93
N ASP A 283 -3.34 -22.82 4.11
CA ASP A 283 -2.15 -23.66 4.22
C ASP A 283 -0.97 -23.00 3.48
N GLU A 284 0.24 -23.16 4.00
CA GLU A 284 1.47 -22.69 3.36
C GLU A 284 2.22 -23.82 2.65
N PRO A 285 2.86 -23.54 1.50
CA PRO A 285 3.66 -24.53 0.80
C PRO A 285 4.94 -24.89 1.57
N PRO A 286 5.58 -26.04 1.29
CA PRO A 286 6.78 -26.47 1.98
C PRO A 286 7.90 -25.41 1.97
N GLY A 287 8.46 -25.15 3.15
CA GLY A 287 9.56 -24.19 3.32
C GLY A 287 9.11 -22.74 3.51
N TRP A 288 7.81 -22.49 3.69
CA TRP A 288 7.25 -21.23 4.15
C TRP A 288 6.84 -21.31 5.62
N PRO A 289 6.85 -20.17 6.36
CA PRO A 289 7.17 -18.82 5.90
C PRO A 289 8.68 -18.54 5.77
N LYS A 290 9.06 -17.41 5.15
CA LYS A 290 10.44 -16.94 5.02
C LYS A 290 10.77 -15.87 6.05
N ASN A 291 11.81 -16.10 6.86
CA ASN A 291 12.31 -15.10 7.80
C ASN A 291 13.39 -14.22 7.16
N THR A 292 13.19 -12.91 7.21
CA THR A 292 14.12 -11.88 6.70
C THR A 292 14.94 -11.20 7.80
N GLY A 293 14.58 -11.42 9.07
CA GLY A 293 15.24 -10.80 10.23
C GLY A 293 15.06 -9.28 10.37
N GLY A 294 14.21 -8.66 9.54
CA GLY A 294 13.92 -7.23 9.58
C GLY A 294 12.50 -6.91 9.13
N TRP A 295 12.01 -5.73 9.53
CA TRP A 295 10.64 -5.30 9.22
C TRP A 295 10.42 -5.24 7.71
N ILE A 296 9.39 -5.92 7.23
CA ILE A 296 8.94 -5.86 5.85
C ILE A 296 7.90 -4.74 5.70
N ILE A 297 8.18 -3.79 4.83
CA ILE A 297 7.26 -2.69 4.46
C ILE A 297 7.06 -2.59 2.94
N ALA A 298 7.67 -3.50 2.18
CA ALA A 298 7.52 -3.61 0.75
C ALA A 298 6.61 -4.79 0.42
N SER A 299 5.79 -4.66 -0.63
CA SER A 299 5.10 -5.81 -1.20
C SER A 299 6.13 -6.87 -1.63
N PRO A 300 5.88 -8.17 -1.36
CA PRO A 300 6.56 -9.22 -2.10
C PRO A 300 6.41 -8.99 -3.61
N SER A 301 7.34 -9.51 -4.38
CA SER A 301 7.21 -9.55 -5.84
C SER A 301 7.70 -10.87 -6.37
N ALA A 302 7.10 -11.35 -7.45
CA ALA A 302 7.53 -12.57 -8.13
C ALA A 302 8.16 -12.21 -9.49
N GLY A 303 9.16 -12.96 -9.93
CA GLY A 303 9.73 -12.86 -11.28
C GLY A 303 10.70 -14.00 -11.55
N ASP A 304 10.96 -14.33 -12.82
CA ASP A 304 11.99 -15.30 -13.21
C ASP A 304 13.34 -14.58 -13.31
N LEU A 305 14.17 -14.66 -12.26
CA LEU A 305 15.43 -13.89 -12.19
C LEU A 305 16.51 -14.48 -13.09
N ASP A 306 16.61 -15.80 -13.09
CA ASP A 306 17.72 -16.52 -13.71
C ASP A 306 17.34 -17.25 -15.01
N GLY A 307 16.09 -17.11 -15.44
CA GLY A 307 15.60 -17.63 -16.71
C GLY A 307 15.31 -19.13 -16.67
N ASP A 308 15.19 -19.73 -15.48
CA ASP A 308 14.93 -21.17 -15.32
C ASP A 308 13.44 -21.54 -15.51
N GLY A 309 12.60 -20.55 -15.78
CA GLY A 309 11.17 -20.73 -16.02
C GLY A 309 10.37 -21.00 -14.74
N LYS A 310 10.90 -20.66 -13.57
CA LYS A 310 10.20 -20.73 -12.27
C LYS A 310 10.17 -19.36 -11.60
N TRP A 311 9.25 -19.20 -10.66
CA TRP A 311 9.20 -17.96 -9.88
C TRP A 311 10.38 -17.88 -8.90
N ASP A 312 11.07 -16.75 -8.90
CA ASP A 312 11.80 -16.25 -7.76
C ASP A 312 10.94 -15.22 -7.03
N ILE A 313 10.95 -15.29 -5.70
CA ILE A 313 10.24 -14.34 -4.85
C ILE A 313 11.23 -13.37 -4.24
N PHE A 314 10.96 -12.09 -4.41
CA PHE A 314 11.76 -11.00 -3.88
C PHE A 314 11.03 -10.29 -2.76
N ASN A 315 11.79 -9.85 -1.76
CA ASN A 315 11.27 -8.92 -0.80
C ASN A 315 12.37 -8.07 -0.18
N SER A 316 12.03 -6.84 0.21
CA SER A 316 12.97 -5.93 0.87
C SER A 316 12.54 -5.61 2.31
N THR A 317 13.54 -5.45 3.17
CA THR A 317 13.33 -5.01 4.55
C THR A 317 13.53 -3.50 4.64
N ARG A 318 12.88 -2.88 5.63
CA ARG A 318 13.04 -1.47 5.98
C ARG A 318 14.50 -1.04 6.21
N ASN A 319 15.36 -1.98 6.61
CA ASN A 319 16.78 -1.74 6.86
C ASN A 319 17.65 -1.84 5.59
N GLY A 320 17.04 -1.98 4.40
CA GLY A 320 17.73 -1.93 3.11
C GLY A 320 18.25 -3.27 2.58
N TRP A 321 17.90 -4.40 3.21
CA TRP A 321 18.23 -5.72 2.68
C TRP A 321 17.23 -6.18 1.64
N MET A 322 17.72 -6.76 0.54
CA MET A 322 16.93 -7.44 -0.48
C MET A 322 17.15 -8.96 -0.37
N PHE A 323 16.06 -9.72 -0.38
CA PHE A 323 16.05 -11.18 -0.38
C PHE A 323 15.49 -11.67 -1.72
N ALA A 324 15.99 -12.82 -2.17
CA ALA A 324 15.45 -13.55 -3.31
C ALA A 324 15.40 -15.04 -2.95
N TRP A 325 14.26 -15.68 -3.17
CA TRP A 325 14.07 -17.11 -2.93
C TRP A 325 13.54 -17.79 -4.18
N LYS A 326 14.27 -18.82 -4.62
CA LYS A 326 13.79 -19.77 -5.61
C LYS A 326 12.52 -20.47 -5.12
N SER A 327 11.55 -20.60 -6.01
CA SER A 327 10.34 -21.39 -5.80
C SER A 327 10.28 -22.57 -6.79
N THR A 328 9.24 -23.39 -6.71
CA THR A 328 9.05 -24.54 -7.60
C THR A 328 7.95 -24.32 -8.64
N GLY A 329 7.08 -23.32 -8.43
CA GLY A 329 6.03 -22.94 -9.36
C GLY A 329 6.60 -22.43 -10.68
N GLY A 330 6.00 -22.87 -11.78
CA GLY A 330 6.43 -22.46 -13.13
C GLY A 330 5.92 -21.06 -13.46
N VAL A 331 6.69 -20.34 -14.28
CA VAL A 331 6.21 -19.06 -14.82
C VAL A 331 5.24 -19.29 -15.98
N GLY A 332 4.08 -18.66 -15.88
CA GLY A 332 3.05 -18.68 -16.88
C GLY A 332 2.00 -17.62 -16.60
N LYS A 333 1.28 -17.21 -17.65
CA LYS A 333 0.27 -16.14 -17.54
C LYS A 333 -0.91 -16.53 -16.64
N ASP A 334 -1.19 -17.83 -16.55
CA ASP A 334 -2.31 -18.39 -15.78
C ASP A 334 -1.88 -18.72 -14.33
N ASP A 335 -0.62 -18.43 -13.99
CA ASP A 335 0.01 -18.73 -12.70
C ASP A 335 0.17 -17.44 -11.85
N ILE A 336 -0.34 -16.30 -12.31
CA ILE A 336 -0.30 -15.00 -11.64
C ILE A 336 -1.71 -14.43 -11.59
N GLU A 337 -2.12 -13.91 -10.44
CA GLU A 337 -3.25 -13.00 -10.33
C GLU A 337 -2.81 -11.58 -9.96
N TRP A 338 -1.74 -11.42 -9.17
CA TRP A 338 -1.21 -10.11 -8.77
C TRP A 338 0.28 -10.20 -8.48
N GLN A 339 1.13 -9.62 -9.30
CA GLN A 339 2.56 -9.99 -9.30
C GLN A 339 3.43 -9.23 -8.30
N THR A 340 3.11 -7.96 -8.07
CA THR A 340 3.99 -7.00 -7.41
C THR A 340 3.17 -5.87 -6.77
N TYR A 341 3.84 -4.90 -6.16
CA TYR A 341 3.21 -3.65 -5.73
C TYR A 341 2.35 -3.05 -6.87
N ALA A 342 1.11 -2.66 -6.54
CA ALA A 342 0.18 -2.06 -7.49
C ALA A 342 -0.10 -2.86 -8.79
N HIS A 343 -0.12 -4.19 -8.67
CA HIS A 343 -0.52 -5.19 -9.68
C HIS A 343 0.48 -5.42 -10.81
N ASP A 344 0.77 -4.36 -11.57
CA ASP A 344 1.48 -4.39 -12.84
C ASP A 344 2.72 -3.48 -12.85
N PHE A 345 3.49 -3.50 -13.94
CA PHE A 345 4.74 -2.73 -14.04
C PHE A 345 4.55 -1.22 -14.27
N HIS A 346 3.33 -0.77 -14.57
CA HIS A 346 2.94 0.64 -14.59
C HIS A 346 2.37 1.09 -13.22
N ASN A 347 2.20 0.17 -12.26
CA ASN A 347 1.66 0.42 -10.92
C ASN A 347 0.25 1.01 -10.95
N THR A 348 -0.63 0.52 -11.84
CA THR A 348 -1.97 1.10 -12.00
C THR A 348 -2.94 0.75 -10.88
N ASN A 349 -2.64 -0.28 -10.07
CA ASN A 349 -3.59 -0.93 -9.16
C ASN A 349 -4.90 -1.38 -9.87
N ASN A 350 -4.87 -1.62 -11.19
CA ASN A 350 -6.01 -2.10 -11.94
C ASN A 350 -5.82 -3.57 -12.31
N TYR A 351 -6.72 -4.42 -11.84
CA TYR A 351 -6.68 -5.86 -12.07
C TYR A 351 -6.84 -6.24 -13.56
N GLU A 352 -7.49 -5.39 -14.36
CA GLU A 352 -7.70 -5.65 -15.79
C GLU A 352 -6.46 -5.35 -16.64
N GLU A 353 -5.45 -4.68 -16.08
CA GLU A 353 -4.23 -4.41 -16.82
C GLU A 353 -3.48 -5.71 -17.15
N PRO A 354 -2.81 -5.78 -18.31
CA PRO A 354 -2.17 -7.01 -18.74
C PRO A 354 -1.13 -7.50 -17.74
N LYS A 355 -1.36 -8.70 -17.20
CA LYS A 355 -0.37 -9.47 -16.45
C LYS A 355 0.94 -9.57 -17.22
N ALA A 356 2.07 -9.47 -16.52
CA ALA A 356 3.38 -9.60 -17.14
C ALA A 356 3.51 -10.93 -17.89
N ARG A 357 4.08 -10.87 -19.09
CA ARG A 357 4.33 -12.05 -19.92
C ARG A 357 5.76 -12.53 -19.70
N TYR A 358 5.91 -13.63 -18.98
CA TYR A 358 7.16 -14.37 -18.92
C TYR A 358 7.15 -15.41 -20.03
N ASN A 359 8.03 -15.24 -21.02
CA ASN A 359 8.27 -16.30 -21.98
C ASN A 359 9.03 -17.40 -21.25
N LYS A 360 8.42 -18.58 -21.10
CA LYS A 360 9.17 -19.78 -20.73
C LYS A 360 10.23 -20.01 -21.80
N TYR A 361 11.49 -19.67 -21.50
CA TYR A 361 12.59 -19.95 -22.40
C TYR A 361 12.65 -21.47 -22.59
N PRO A 362 12.78 -21.97 -23.82
CA PRO A 362 12.97 -23.41 -24.01
C PRO A 362 14.23 -23.81 -23.25
N GLU A 363 14.13 -24.82 -22.39
CA GLU A 363 15.28 -25.46 -21.76
C GLU A 363 16.15 -26.10 -22.87
N THR A 364 16.94 -25.28 -23.55
CA THR A 364 18.06 -25.76 -24.34
C THR A 364 19.14 -26.15 -23.35
N SER A 365 19.68 -27.35 -23.57
CA SER A 365 20.74 -27.99 -22.81
C SER A 365 21.79 -27.00 -22.29
N ASP A 366 22.27 -27.28 -21.07
CA ASP A 366 23.49 -26.75 -20.49
C ASP A 366 23.78 -25.27 -20.79
N GLY A 367 23.37 -24.41 -19.85
CA GLY A 367 24.00 -23.10 -19.70
C GLY A 367 25.50 -23.29 -19.48
N THR A 368 26.25 -23.39 -20.57
CA THR A 368 27.58 -22.80 -20.61
C THR A 368 27.35 -21.35 -20.27
N ASP A 369 28.02 -20.93 -19.20
CA ASP A 369 28.35 -19.55 -18.90
C ASP A 369 28.16 -18.60 -20.09
N ALA A 370 27.59 -17.44 -19.81
CA ALA A 370 27.78 -16.30 -20.69
C ALA A 370 29.29 -16.22 -21.00
N VAL A 371 29.66 -16.59 -22.22
CA VAL A 371 31.01 -16.42 -22.73
C VAL A 371 31.31 -14.95 -22.51
N ASP A 372 32.32 -14.68 -21.66
CA ASP A 372 32.89 -13.36 -21.47
C ASP A 372 32.90 -12.68 -22.83
N GLY A 373 32.21 -11.53 -22.93
CA GLY A 373 32.00 -10.82 -24.19
C GLY A 373 33.30 -10.81 -24.97
N ALA A 374 33.33 -11.58 -26.06
CA ALA A 374 34.50 -11.68 -26.91
C ALA A 374 34.84 -10.26 -27.36
N ASP A 375 36.04 -9.82 -26.99
CA ASP A 375 36.65 -8.58 -27.44
C ASP A 375 36.42 -8.44 -28.95
N THR A 376 35.48 -7.56 -29.32
CA THR A 376 35.19 -7.31 -30.73
C THR A 376 36.37 -6.54 -31.27
N THR A 377 37.26 -7.27 -31.94
CA THR A 377 38.18 -6.84 -33.00
C THR A 377 38.28 -5.33 -33.15
N ASP A 378 39.42 -4.82 -32.69
CA ASP A 378 40.12 -3.60 -33.09
C ASP A 378 39.52 -3.03 -34.38
N GLY A 379 38.77 -1.94 -34.22
CA GLY A 379 38.26 -1.16 -35.33
C GLY A 379 39.44 -0.75 -36.20
N SER A 380 39.41 -1.19 -37.45
CA SER A 380 40.40 -0.83 -38.47
C SER A 380 40.56 0.69 -38.54
N ASP A 381 41.77 1.17 -38.32
CA ASP A 381 42.17 2.57 -38.48
C ASP A 381 41.64 3.15 -39.79
N ALA A 382 40.78 4.16 -39.65
CA ALA A 382 40.39 5.00 -40.76
C ALA A 382 41.54 5.95 -41.09
N THR A 383 41.96 5.89 -42.33
CA THR A 383 42.99 6.70 -42.98
C THR A 383 42.85 8.21 -42.71
N ASP A 384 43.99 8.76 -42.34
CA ASP A 384 44.40 10.14 -42.20
C ASP A 384 43.99 11.03 -43.41
N GLY A 385 43.17 12.05 -43.11
CA GLY A 385 42.65 13.03 -44.06
C GLY A 385 42.85 14.47 -43.59
N SER A 386 43.98 15.07 -44.00
CA SER A 386 44.28 16.49 -44.27
C SER A 386 43.93 17.60 -43.26
N ASP A 387 44.98 18.28 -42.79
CA ASP A 387 45.01 19.58 -42.11
C ASP A 387 44.41 20.76 -42.92
N ALA A 388 43.76 21.70 -42.21
CA ALA A 388 43.70 23.17 -42.38
C ALA A 388 42.41 23.71 -41.70
N THR A 389 42.34 24.78 -40.89
CA THR A 389 43.22 25.90 -40.53
C THR A 389 42.75 26.53 -39.21
N ASP A 390 43.67 27.14 -38.45
CA ASP A 390 43.44 27.98 -37.27
C ASP A 390 42.42 29.10 -37.44
N ALA A 391 41.63 29.36 -36.39
CA ALA A 391 41.05 30.66 -36.09
C ALA A 391 40.83 30.88 -34.57
N THR A 392 41.83 31.54 -33.96
CA THR A 392 41.77 32.61 -32.95
C THR A 392 41.09 32.42 -31.59
N ASP A 393 41.95 32.52 -30.58
CA ASP A 393 41.77 32.67 -29.14
C ASP A 393 40.87 33.85 -28.71
N GLY A 394 40.06 33.62 -27.67
CA GLY A 394 39.26 34.63 -26.97
C GLY A 394 39.48 34.59 -25.46
N SER A 395 40.59 35.19 -25.02
CA SER A 395 40.92 35.83 -23.72
C SER A 395 40.30 35.33 -22.40
N ASP A 396 41.19 34.92 -21.49
CA ASP A 396 41.04 34.88 -20.03
C ASP A 396 40.83 36.26 -19.38
N ALA A 397 40.06 36.27 -18.29
CA ALA A 397 40.07 37.26 -17.20
C ALA A 397 39.31 36.65 -16.00
N THR A 398 39.73 36.69 -14.73
CA THR A 398 40.93 37.18 -14.02
C THR A 398 40.86 36.60 -12.61
N ASP A 399 42.02 36.20 -12.09
CA ASP A 399 42.26 35.74 -10.73
C ASP A 399 42.44 36.93 -9.77
N GLY A 400 42.09 36.73 -8.50
CA GLY A 400 42.43 37.60 -7.36
C GLY A 400 41.43 37.41 -6.22
N SER A 401 41.80 37.12 -4.97
CA SER A 401 43.07 37.28 -4.27
C SER A 401 43.11 36.45 -2.98
N ASP A 402 44.28 35.89 -2.65
CA ASP A 402 44.58 35.21 -1.39
C ASP A 402 45.00 36.13 -0.23
N ALA A 403 44.99 35.52 0.96
CA ALA A 403 45.75 35.76 2.21
C ALA A 403 44.95 36.45 3.36
N THR A 404 44.95 35.99 4.62
CA THR A 404 46.00 35.34 5.44
C THR A 404 45.45 34.54 6.65
N ASP A 405 46.05 33.38 6.95
CA ASP A 405 46.58 32.79 8.23
C ASP A 405 45.96 33.18 9.60
N ALA A 406 45.85 32.35 10.65
CA ALA A 406 46.21 30.97 11.00
C ALA A 406 45.62 30.64 12.40
N ALA A 407 45.44 29.35 12.75
CA ALA A 407 45.89 28.74 14.02
C ALA A 407 45.43 27.28 14.15
N ASP A 408 46.40 26.40 14.39
CA ASP A 408 46.30 24.95 14.58
C ASP A 408 45.67 24.52 15.91
N GLY A 409 45.22 23.25 15.99
CA GLY A 409 44.89 22.63 17.29
C GLY A 409 44.25 21.23 17.29
N SER A 410 44.99 20.21 16.85
CA SER A 410 45.07 18.81 17.36
C SER A 410 43.84 17.88 17.48
N ASP A 411 43.89 16.80 16.70
CA ASP A 411 43.76 15.35 17.02
C ASP A 411 42.74 14.83 18.06
N ALA A 412 41.90 13.87 17.63
CA ALA A 412 41.83 12.52 18.21
C ALA A 412 41.07 11.55 17.29
N ALA A 413 41.67 10.37 17.09
CA ALA A 413 41.11 9.20 16.42
C ALA A 413 40.51 8.19 17.42
N ASP A 414 39.77 7.21 16.87
CA ASP A 414 39.28 5.95 17.45
C ASP A 414 38.16 6.07 18.52
N ALA A 415 37.17 5.18 18.65
CA ALA A 415 37.05 3.79 18.22
C ALA A 415 35.57 3.35 18.05
N SER A 416 35.43 2.21 17.39
CA SER A 416 34.32 1.26 17.35
C SER A 416 33.90 0.67 18.71
N ASP A 417 32.60 0.39 18.87
CA ASP A 417 31.97 -0.79 19.50
C ASP A 417 30.43 -0.65 19.28
N GLY A 418 29.57 -1.66 19.32
CA GLY A 418 29.63 -3.04 19.78
C GLY A 418 28.23 -3.40 20.30
N ALA A 419 27.74 -4.57 19.94
CA ALA A 419 26.40 -5.08 20.22
C ALA A 419 26.11 -5.40 21.71
N THR A 420 24.87 -5.89 21.94
CA THR A 420 24.29 -6.55 23.14
C THR A 420 23.69 -5.59 24.19
N ASP A 421 22.53 -5.83 24.80
CA ASP A 421 22.08 -7.08 25.43
C ASP A 421 20.54 -7.11 25.63
N ALA A 422 20.01 -8.33 25.79
CA ALA A 422 18.66 -8.65 26.19
C ALA A 422 18.60 -9.04 27.68
N SER A 423 17.42 -8.84 28.28
CA SER A 423 16.89 -9.45 29.52
C SER A 423 17.55 -9.12 30.88
N ASP A 424 16.75 -8.64 31.84
CA ASP A 424 16.19 -9.50 32.91
C ASP A 424 15.11 -8.75 33.73
N SER A 425 14.26 -9.58 34.32
CA SER A 425 13.13 -9.39 35.21
C SER A 425 13.51 -9.30 36.70
N THR A 426 12.50 -8.96 37.51
CA THR A 426 12.31 -9.16 38.98
C THR A 426 12.42 -7.96 39.93
N ASP A 427 11.24 -7.67 40.52
CA ASP A 427 10.88 -7.34 41.90
C ASP A 427 11.57 -6.23 42.71
N GLY A 428 10.75 -5.32 43.27
CA GLY A 428 11.13 -4.62 44.50
C GLY A 428 10.40 -3.31 44.86
N VAL A 429 9.21 -3.42 45.45
CA VAL A 429 8.72 -2.67 46.63
C VAL A 429 8.71 -1.12 46.61
N ALA A 430 7.50 -0.55 46.78
CA ALA A 430 7.24 0.85 47.09
C ALA A 430 7.79 1.30 48.47
N PRO A 431 7.96 2.62 48.66
CA PRO A 431 7.13 3.23 49.71
C PRO A 431 6.51 4.58 49.31
N ALA A 432 5.36 4.85 49.91
CA ALA A 432 4.64 6.11 49.89
C ALA A 432 5.25 7.15 50.86
N ALA A 433 5.16 8.45 50.54
CA ALA A 433 4.37 9.45 51.27
C ALA A 433 4.89 10.89 51.11
N SER A 434 3.93 11.81 50.91
CA SER A 434 3.92 13.25 51.26
C SER A 434 4.87 14.16 50.45
N SER A 435 4.55 15.41 50.11
CA SER A 435 3.60 16.36 50.70
C SER A 435 3.16 17.41 49.67
N ASP A 436 1.93 17.84 49.90
CA ASP A 436 1.16 18.96 49.36
C ASP A 436 1.83 20.35 49.55
N ASP A 437 1.77 21.21 48.53
CA ASP A 437 1.74 22.67 48.63
C ASP A 437 1.00 23.30 47.44
N GLY A 438 -0.34 23.30 47.56
CA GLY A 438 -1.24 23.86 46.55
C GLY A 438 -1.19 25.37 46.34
N CYS A 439 -1.89 25.79 45.27
CA CYS A 439 -2.60 27.07 45.24
C CYS A 439 -3.82 26.94 44.31
N THR A 440 -4.99 27.24 44.85
CA THR A 440 -6.30 27.20 44.19
C THR A 440 -6.65 28.54 43.54
N THR A 441 -7.39 28.54 42.43
CA THR A 441 -8.75 29.11 42.25
C THR A 441 -9.08 29.38 40.78
N GLY A 442 -10.23 28.87 40.32
CA GLY A 442 -10.79 29.21 39.00
C GLY A 442 -11.68 28.13 38.38
N ALA A 443 -12.73 27.68 39.08
CA ALA A 443 -13.69 26.72 38.55
C ALA A 443 -14.73 27.42 37.65
N GLY A 444 -14.63 27.22 36.33
CA GLY A 444 -15.76 27.23 35.39
C GLY A 444 -16.17 25.79 35.05
N PRO A 445 -17.41 25.51 34.62
CA PRO A 445 -17.83 24.14 34.33
C PRO A 445 -17.00 23.60 33.16
N VAL A 446 -16.13 22.64 33.44
CA VAL A 446 -15.37 21.93 32.42
C VAL A 446 -16.38 21.05 31.67
N ASN A 447 -16.59 21.38 30.40
CA ASN A 447 -17.32 20.50 29.48
C ASN A 447 -16.68 19.11 29.56
N ALA A 448 -17.52 18.09 29.68
CA ALA A 448 -17.09 16.70 29.61
C ALA A 448 -16.25 16.49 28.33
N PRO A 449 -15.13 15.75 28.39
CA PRO A 449 -14.30 15.50 27.22
C PRO A 449 -15.13 14.77 26.16
N MET A 450 -14.96 15.17 24.90
CA MET A 450 -15.61 14.69 23.68
C MET A 450 -15.61 13.16 23.52
N TRP A 451 -14.67 12.47 24.19
CA TRP A 451 -14.63 11.00 24.35
C TRP A 451 -15.90 10.40 24.98
N ALA A 452 -16.59 11.13 25.86
CA ALA A 452 -17.84 10.66 26.47
C ALA A 452 -19.02 10.58 25.46
N PHE A 453 -18.98 11.37 24.39
CA PHE A 453 -19.97 11.30 23.30
C PHE A 453 -19.63 10.21 22.27
N LEU A 454 -18.34 9.96 22.03
CA LEU A 454 -17.85 8.83 21.22
C LEU A 454 -18.29 7.48 21.80
N LEU A 455 -18.24 7.33 23.13
CA LEU A 455 -18.77 6.14 23.82
C LEU A 455 -20.27 5.92 23.55
N LEU A 456 -21.08 6.98 23.55
CA LEU A 456 -22.52 6.87 23.27
C LEU A 456 -22.82 6.50 21.80
N GLY A 457 -22.01 6.99 20.85
CA GLY A 457 -22.10 6.61 19.43
C GLY A 457 -21.70 5.15 19.19
N ALA A 458 -20.59 4.71 19.78
CA ALA A 458 -20.16 3.31 19.77
C ALA A 458 -21.20 2.39 20.43
N PHE A 459 -21.83 2.81 21.54
CA PHE A 459 -22.91 2.05 22.19
C PHE A 459 -24.21 1.98 21.35
N ALA A 460 -24.50 2.99 20.54
CA ALA A 460 -25.63 2.97 19.61
C ALA A 460 -25.39 2.03 18.42
N LEU A 461 -24.16 2.01 17.88
CA LEU A 461 -23.72 1.04 16.87
C LEU A 461 -23.70 -0.39 17.45
N LEU A 462 -23.19 -0.58 18.67
CA LEU A 462 -23.20 -1.84 19.44
C LEU A 462 -24.61 -2.38 19.70
N ARG A 463 -25.63 -1.52 19.87
CA ARG A 463 -27.03 -1.95 19.99
C ARG A 463 -27.66 -2.38 18.67
N ARG A 464 -27.13 -1.90 17.55
CA ARG A 464 -27.59 -2.24 16.20
C ARG A 464 -26.94 -3.54 15.71
N LEU A 465 -25.63 -3.70 15.96
CA LEU A 465 -24.83 -4.88 15.58
C LEU A 465 -25.10 -6.13 16.45
N ARG A 466 -25.67 -5.99 17.66
CA ARG A 466 -26.10 -7.15 18.48
C ARG A 466 -27.53 -7.65 18.21
N ARG A 467 -28.28 -7.00 17.31
CA ARG A 467 -29.70 -7.30 17.03
C ARG A 467 -29.98 -7.75 15.59
N THR A 468 -28.94 -7.87 14.78
CA THR A 468 -28.90 -8.51 13.47
C THR A 468 -27.85 -9.59 13.55
#